data_AF-A7I710-F1
#
_entry.id   AF-A7I710-F1
#
_cell.length_a   1.000
_cell.length_b   1.000
_cell.length_c   1.000
_cell.angle_alpha   90.00
_cell.angle_beta   90.00
_cell.angle_gamma   90.00
#
_symmetry.space_group_name_H-M   'P 1'
#
loop_
_entity.id
_entity.type
_entity.pdbx_description
1 polymer ?
#
loop_
_entity_poly.entity_id
_entity_poly.type
_entity_poly.pdbx_seq_one_letter_code
_entity_poly.pdbx_strand_id
1 'polypeptide(L)'
;MARHGKNGGVRPFLKWAGGKSQLLGDIARCLPPGAGNGGKITRYIEPFVGGGAVFFSLVPRCSFNESVICDINEELVLTYRVIRTSLPRLAGELAGIASAYRALSGPGQEAYYYEIRDAFNRERKSIDFTRYNERWIRRAAQIIFLNHTCYNGLFRVNQSGGFNVPFGRYRNPEISGYKNLEGAAALLSRTRILCGDFTRCRSMADDQTFVYLDPPYRPLNATSSFTSYSRGGFSENDQERLAAFFRDLDRKGAQVMLSNSDPASENPDDAFFDELYNGFTIRRVPARRLINCNGARRGTVSELLITNY
;
A
#
# COMPACT_ATOMS: atom_id res chain seq x y z
N MET A 1 11.15 2.50 -18.72
CA MET A 1 10.57 3.85 -18.99
C MET A 1 9.19 3.91 -18.36
N ALA A 2 9.03 4.67 -17.26
CA ALA A 2 7.73 4.85 -16.62
C ALA A 2 6.88 5.77 -17.51
N ARG A 3 5.84 5.20 -18.13
CA ARG A 3 4.81 5.97 -18.83
C ARG A 3 4.07 6.81 -17.78
N HIS A 4 4.45 8.08 -17.68
CA HIS A 4 3.71 9.09 -16.95
C HIS A 4 2.35 9.24 -17.62
N GLY A 5 1.32 8.61 -17.05
CA GLY A 5 -0.05 8.84 -17.46
C GLY A 5 -0.36 10.34 -17.37
N LYS A 6 -0.73 10.97 -18.47
CA LYS A 6 -1.22 12.35 -18.54
C LYS A 6 -2.68 12.42 -18.07
N ASN A 7 -2.93 12.16 -16.79
CA ASN A 7 -4.21 12.49 -16.15
C ASN A 7 -3.93 12.97 -14.73
N GLY A 8 -4.40 14.19 -14.40
CA GLY A 8 -4.15 14.92 -13.16
C GLY A 8 -4.81 14.34 -11.90
N GLY A 9 -4.94 13.02 -11.81
CA GLY A 9 -5.43 12.32 -10.63
C GLY A 9 -4.33 12.07 -9.61
N VAL A 10 -4.71 12.02 -8.34
CA VAL A 10 -3.84 11.69 -7.19
C VAL A 10 -3.31 10.26 -7.33
N ARG A 11 -2.04 10.05 -6.95
CA ARG A 11 -1.37 8.75 -7.02
C ARG A 11 -0.67 8.42 -5.70
N PRO A 12 -0.34 7.14 -5.48
CA PRO A 12 0.57 6.73 -4.41
C PRO A 12 1.81 7.62 -4.34
N PHE A 13 2.05 8.23 -3.17
CA PHE A 13 3.25 9.05 -2.93
C PHE A 13 4.49 8.21 -2.60
N LEU A 14 4.30 6.93 -2.24
CA LEU A 14 5.35 5.93 -2.12
C LEU A 14 5.19 4.86 -3.19
N LYS A 15 6.32 4.40 -3.73
CA LYS A 15 6.40 3.10 -4.37
C LYS A 15 6.21 2.04 -3.29
N TRP A 16 5.23 1.18 -3.47
CA TRP A 16 4.89 0.15 -2.50
C TRP A 16 4.83 -1.19 -3.20
N ALA A 17 5.38 -2.22 -2.56
CA ALA A 17 5.30 -3.55 -3.12
C ALA A 17 3.85 -4.04 -3.12
N GLY A 18 3.50 -4.84 -4.12
CA GLY A 18 2.11 -5.27 -4.33
C GLY A 18 1.18 -4.17 -4.84
N GLY A 19 1.70 -3.00 -5.21
CA GLY A 19 0.87 -1.88 -5.69
C GLY A 19 -0.05 -2.27 -6.85
N LYS A 20 -1.36 -2.16 -6.63
CA LYS A 20 -2.44 -2.62 -7.52
C LYS A 20 -2.69 -1.78 -8.76
N SER A 21 -1.74 -0.93 -9.15
CA SER A 21 -1.86 -0.03 -10.30
C SER A 21 -2.23 -0.76 -11.61
N GLN A 22 -1.80 -2.01 -11.78
CA GLN A 22 -2.14 -2.84 -12.95
C GLN A 22 -3.57 -3.41 -12.90
N LEU A 23 -4.08 -3.67 -11.69
CA LEU A 23 -5.42 -4.24 -11.46
C LEU A 23 -6.51 -3.19 -11.28
N LEU A 24 -6.19 -1.89 -11.27
CA LEU A 24 -7.19 -0.83 -11.07
C LEU A 24 -8.35 -0.90 -12.06
N GLY A 25 -8.12 -1.35 -13.29
CA GLY A 25 -9.17 -1.53 -14.29
C GLY A 25 -10.13 -2.67 -13.94
N ASP A 26 -9.61 -3.80 -13.49
CA ASP A 26 -10.40 -4.96 -13.06
C ASP A 26 -11.16 -4.69 -11.76
N ILE A 27 -10.48 -4.06 -10.79
CA ILE A 27 -11.10 -3.62 -9.52
C ILE A 27 -12.25 -2.66 -9.80
N ALA A 28 -12.04 -1.66 -10.66
CA ALA A 28 -13.09 -0.69 -11.02
C ALA A 28 -14.29 -1.35 -11.71
N ARG A 29 -14.07 -2.40 -12.53
CA ARG A 29 -15.15 -3.16 -13.17
C ARG A 29 -15.93 -4.04 -12.21
N CYS A 30 -15.32 -4.45 -11.10
CA CYS A 30 -15.94 -5.32 -10.11
C CYS A 30 -16.49 -4.56 -8.90
N LEU A 31 -16.56 -3.23 -8.93
CA LEU A 31 -17.15 -2.45 -7.84
C LEU A 31 -18.62 -2.86 -7.62
N PRO A 32 -19.10 -2.85 -6.37
CA PRO A 32 -20.49 -3.19 -6.10
C PRO A 32 -21.42 -2.14 -6.74
N PRO A 33 -22.60 -2.55 -7.21
CA PRO A 33 -23.61 -1.62 -7.69
C PRO A 33 -23.90 -0.53 -6.64
N GLY A 34 -23.93 0.73 -7.07
CA GLY A 34 -24.19 1.86 -6.18
C GLY A 34 -22.99 2.35 -5.34
N ALA A 35 -21.78 1.86 -5.60
CA ALA A 35 -20.55 2.40 -4.99
C ALA A 35 -20.35 3.89 -5.33
N GLY A 36 -20.62 4.77 -4.37
CA GLY A 36 -20.26 6.19 -4.41
C GLY A 36 -20.92 7.04 -5.51
N ASN A 37 -22.04 6.62 -6.11
CA ASN A 37 -22.76 7.44 -7.10
C ASN A 37 -24.22 7.67 -6.67
N GLY A 38 -24.42 8.14 -5.43
CA GLY A 38 -25.76 8.34 -4.85
C GLY A 38 -26.50 7.05 -4.47
N GLY A 39 -25.80 5.91 -4.49
CA GLY A 39 -26.32 4.62 -4.05
C GLY A 39 -26.19 4.40 -2.54
N LYS A 40 -26.57 3.21 -2.08
CA LYS A 40 -26.53 2.80 -0.67
C LYS A 40 -25.12 2.83 -0.06
N ILE A 41 -24.09 2.65 -0.88
CA ILE A 41 -22.70 2.56 -0.42
C ILE A 41 -22.08 3.95 -0.32
N THR A 42 -21.94 4.44 0.91
CA THR A 42 -21.45 5.79 1.22
C THR A 42 -20.10 5.78 1.93
N ARG A 43 -19.62 4.62 2.41
CA ARG A 43 -18.34 4.49 3.12
C ARG A 43 -17.37 3.57 2.38
N TYR A 44 -16.10 3.98 2.31
CA TYR A 44 -14.98 3.18 1.83
C TYR A 44 -14.05 2.77 2.96
N ILE A 45 -13.63 1.51 3.02
CA ILE A 45 -12.63 1.02 3.97
C ILE A 45 -11.55 0.23 3.24
N GLU A 46 -10.28 0.57 3.47
CA GLU A 46 -9.11 -0.18 3.00
C GLU A 46 -8.22 -0.60 4.19
N PRO A 47 -8.40 -1.80 4.76
CA PRO A 47 -7.66 -2.26 5.94
C PRO A 47 -6.18 -2.58 5.72
N PHE A 48 -5.74 -2.63 4.46
CA PHE A 48 -4.36 -2.90 4.02
C PHE A 48 -3.94 -1.84 2.99
N VAL A 49 -3.96 -0.57 3.37
CA VAL A 49 -3.84 0.53 2.40
C VAL A 49 -2.51 0.53 1.65
N GLY A 50 -1.40 0.16 2.29
CA GLY A 50 -0.08 0.24 1.67
C GLY A 50 0.17 1.60 1.00
N GLY A 51 0.62 1.57 -0.25
CA GLY A 51 0.79 2.79 -1.07
C GLY A 51 -0.51 3.52 -1.45
N GLY A 52 -1.68 2.92 -1.21
CA GLY A 52 -2.99 3.53 -1.44
C GLY A 52 -3.41 3.58 -2.90
N ALA A 53 -2.91 2.66 -3.74
CA ALA A 53 -3.20 2.69 -5.19
C ALA A 53 -4.70 2.61 -5.47
N VAL A 54 -5.43 1.79 -4.71
CA VAL A 54 -6.88 1.62 -4.85
C VAL A 54 -7.61 2.81 -4.22
N PHE A 55 -7.31 3.19 -2.99
CA PHE A 55 -7.80 4.42 -2.35
C PHE A 55 -7.71 5.65 -3.27
N PHE A 56 -6.51 5.99 -3.76
CA PHE A 56 -6.28 7.18 -4.59
C PHE A 56 -6.94 7.09 -5.97
N SER A 57 -7.23 5.88 -6.46
CA SER A 57 -7.94 5.68 -7.72
C SER A 57 -9.45 5.74 -7.57
N LEU A 58 -10.00 5.12 -6.52
CA LEU A 58 -11.44 4.93 -6.35
C LEU A 58 -12.12 6.09 -5.62
N VAL A 59 -11.57 6.56 -4.51
CA VAL A 59 -12.21 7.58 -3.66
C VAL A 59 -12.49 8.91 -4.38
N PRO A 60 -11.70 9.34 -5.38
CA PRO A 60 -12.06 10.51 -6.19
C PRO A 60 -13.16 10.22 -7.23
N ARG A 61 -13.34 8.97 -7.65
CA ARG A 61 -14.29 8.55 -8.70
C ARG A 61 -15.63 8.09 -8.13
N CYS A 62 -15.61 7.64 -6.89
CA CYS A 62 -16.76 7.25 -6.09
C CYS A 62 -16.95 8.32 -5.02
N SER A 63 -18.07 9.02 -5.06
CA SER A 63 -18.52 10.01 -4.07
C SER A 63 -18.89 9.36 -2.74
N PHE A 64 -17.92 8.72 -2.09
CA PHE A 64 -18.04 8.28 -0.71
C PHE A 64 -18.07 9.49 0.22
N ASN A 65 -18.97 9.46 1.20
CA ASN A 65 -19.07 10.48 2.25
C ASN A 65 -17.92 10.33 3.25
N GLU A 66 -17.52 9.09 3.52
CA GLU A 66 -16.48 8.75 4.48
C GLU A 66 -15.50 7.74 3.89
N SER A 67 -14.23 7.86 4.28
CA SER A 67 -13.22 6.86 3.97
C SER A 67 -12.36 6.53 5.19
N VAL A 68 -11.96 5.26 5.28
CA VAL A 68 -11.12 4.73 6.35
C VAL A 68 -9.98 3.97 5.69
N ILE A 69 -8.75 4.30 6.08
CA ILE A 69 -7.57 3.54 5.69
C ILE A 69 -6.88 3.01 6.94
N CYS A 70 -6.36 1.78 6.86
CA CYS A 70 -5.59 1.17 7.92
C CYS A 70 -4.35 0.47 7.34
N ASP A 71 -3.28 0.46 8.11
CA ASP A 71 -2.13 -0.40 7.88
C ASP A 71 -1.49 -0.76 9.22
N ILE A 72 -0.79 -1.90 9.26
CA ILE A 72 0.00 -2.32 10.41
C ILE A 72 1.33 -1.55 10.49
N ASN A 73 1.80 -1.00 9.36
CA ASN A 73 3.06 -0.29 9.28
C ASN A 73 2.95 1.13 9.86
N GLU A 74 3.50 1.30 11.06
CA GLU A 74 3.49 2.57 11.80
C GLU A 74 4.21 3.73 11.07
N GLU A 75 5.27 3.44 10.31
CA GLU A 75 6.02 4.44 9.54
C GLU A 75 5.17 4.96 8.36
N LEU A 76 4.45 4.05 7.70
CA LEU A 76 3.52 4.39 6.62
C LEU A 76 2.36 5.23 7.15
N VAL A 77 1.71 4.79 8.23
CA VAL A 77 0.56 5.49 8.83
C VAL A 77 0.97 6.86 9.36
N LEU A 78 2.15 6.97 9.99
CA LEU A 78 2.76 8.24 10.37
C LEU A 78 2.88 9.17 9.15
N THR A 79 3.40 8.65 8.03
CA THR A 79 3.58 9.45 6.81
C THR A 79 2.26 9.95 6.25
N TYR A 80 1.22 9.12 6.18
CA TYR A 80 -0.14 9.55 5.81
C TYR A 80 -0.66 10.67 6.73
N ARG A 81 -0.48 10.55 8.05
CA ARG A 81 -0.92 11.56 9.02
C ARG A 81 -0.15 12.88 8.88
N VAL A 82 1.15 12.83 8.58
CA VAL A 82 1.96 14.02 8.32
C VAL A 82 1.51 14.72 7.04
N ILE A 83 1.30 13.97 5.94
CA ILE A 83 0.78 14.55 4.68
C ILE A 83 -0.56 15.25 4.93
N ARG A 84 -1.47 14.63 5.70
CA ARG A 84 -2.75 15.24 6.07
C ARG A 84 -2.62 16.53 6.88
N THR A 85 -1.67 16.57 7.83
CA THR A 85 -1.70 17.55 8.93
C THR A 85 -0.62 18.64 8.82
N SER A 86 0.47 18.40 8.10
CA SER A 86 1.63 19.30 8.07
C SER A 86 2.33 19.31 6.71
N LEU A 87 1.54 19.26 5.63
CA LEU A 87 2.06 19.24 4.26
C LEU A 87 3.06 20.38 3.96
N PRO A 88 2.82 21.66 4.32
CA PRO A 88 3.79 22.72 4.02
C PRO A 88 5.15 22.52 4.69
N ARG A 89 5.14 22.07 5.95
CA ARG A 89 6.38 21.76 6.70
C ARG A 89 7.09 20.54 6.13
N LEU A 90 6.33 19.49 5.80
CA LEU A 90 6.87 18.30 5.12
C LEU A 90 7.52 18.67 3.79
N ALA A 91 6.88 19.55 3.01
CA ALA A 91 7.42 20.01 1.74
C ALA A 91 8.73 20.78 1.91
N GLY A 92 8.84 21.64 2.94
CA GLY A 92 10.09 22.32 3.29
C GLY A 92 11.22 21.34 3.64
N GLU A 93 10.95 20.37 4.53
CA GLU A 93 11.92 19.33 4.91
C GLU A 93 12.37 18.49 3.70
N LEU A 94 11.42 18.07 2.86
CA LEU A 94 11.71 17.33 1.63
C LEU A 94 12.52 18.16 0.63
N ALA A 95 12.21 19.45 0.48
CA ALA A 95 12.95 20.34 -0.40
C ALA A 95 14.40 20.50 0.07
N GLY A 96 14.63 20.62 1.38
CA GLY A 96 15.96 20.66 1.97
C GLY A 96 16.77 19.38 1.68
N ILE A 97 16.19 18.22 1.99
CA ILE A 97 16.82 16.91 1.72
C ILE A 97 17.10 16.74 0.22
N ALA A 98 16.15 17.09 -0.64
CA ALA A 98 16.27 16.96 -2.08
C ALA A 98 17.32 17.91 -2.67
N SER A 99 17.41 19.14 -2.15
CA SER A 99 18.40 20.13 -2.59
C SER A 99 19.83 19.66 -2.26
N ALA A 100 20.07 19.24 -1.02
CA ALA A 100 21.37 18.69 -0.59
C ALA A 100 21.76 17.46 -1.43
N TYR A 101 20.84 16.53 -1.66
CA TYR A 101 21.10 15.36 -2.52
C TYR A 101 21.42 15.75 -3.98
N ARG A 102 20.68 16.71 -4.56
CA ARG A 102 20.87 17.14 -5.96
C ARG A 102 22.15 17.97 -6.17
N ALA A 103 22.67 18.60 -5.12
CA ALA A 103 23.97 19.30 -5.17
C ALA A 103 25.17 18.33 -5.26
N LEU A 104 24.95 17.05 -4.95
CA LEU A 104 25.96 16.00 -5.02
C LEU A 104 25.85 15.20 -6.32
N SER A 105 26.89 14.45 -6.67
CA SER A 105 26.92 13.57 -7.84
C SER A 105 27.52 12.21 -7.50
N GLY A 106 27.07 11.17 -8.22
CA GLY A 106 27.62 9.81 -8.17
C GLY A 106 27.89 9.32 -6.73
N PRO A 107 29.17 9.12 -6.33
CA PRO A 107 29.52 8.67 -4.98
C PRO A 107 28.98 9.56 -3.85
N GLY A 108 28.88 10.88 -4.05
CA GLY A 108 28.35 11.79 -3.03
C GLY A 108 26.86 11.58 -2.76
N GLN A 109 26.07 11.33 -3.81
CA GLN A 109 24.65 10.98 -3.67
C GLN A 109 24.45 9.66 -2.94
N GLU A 110 25.29 8.67 -3.23
CA GLU A 110 25.27 7.37 -2.56
C GLU A 110 25.64 7.51 -1.08
N ALA A 111 26.68 8.29 -0.75
CA ALA A 111 27.05 8.58 0.64
C ALA A 111 25.93 9.29 1.41
N TYR A 112 25.33 10.34 0.83
CA TYR A 112 24.21 11.07 1.44
C TYR A 112 22.97 10.19 1.64
N TYR A 113 22.68 9.31 0.68
CA TYR A 113 21.62 8.32 0.84
C TYR A 113 21.83 7.44 2.08
N TYR A 114 23.05 6.92 2.27
CA TYR A 114 23.36 6.08 3.42
C TYR A 114 23.37 6.87 4.73
N GLU A 115 23.82 8.13 4.72
CA GLU A 115 23.72 9.03 5.88
C GLU A 115 22.27 9.19 6.36
N ILE A 116 21.35 9.50 5.42
CA ILE A 116 19.92 9.64 5.74
C ILE A 116 19.33 8.31 6.20
N ARG A 117 19.71 7.18 5.59
CA ARG A 117 19.24 5.84 5.99
C ARG A 117 19.70 5.48 7.40
N ASP A 118 20.94 5.78 7.74
CA ASP A 118 21.52 5.46 9.03
C ASP A 118 20.95 6.36 10.13
N ALA A 119 20.71 7.65 9.82
CA ALA A 119 19.95 8.53 10.70
C ALA A 119 18.51 8.03 10.93
N PHE A 120 17.80 7.65 9.86
CA PHE A 120 16.48 7.03 9.94
C PHE A 120 16.49 5.78 10.85
N ASN A 121 17.47 4.88 10.69
CA ASN A 121 17.53 3.68 11.52
C ASN A 121 17.86 3.99 12.99
N ARG A 122 18.80 4.90 13.24
CA ARG A 122 19.23 5.30 14.59
C ARG A 122 18.11 6.00 15.37
N GLU A 123 17.37 6.88 14.70
CA GLU A 123 16.33 7.71 15.33
C GLU A 123 15.07 6.91 15.68
N ARG A 124 14.85 5.73 15.07
CA ARG A 124 13.61 4.94 15.21
C ARG A 124 13.16 4.72 16.65
N LYS A 125 14.09 4.38 17.57
CA LYS A 125 13.77 4.11 18.98
C LYS A 125 13.23 5.34 19.73
N SER A 126 13.48 6.54 19.20
CA SER A 126 13.05 7.81 19.79
C SER A 126 11.76 8.36 19.17
N ILE A 127 11.19 7.66 18.19
CA ILE A 127 9.92 8.03 17.56
C ILE A 127 8.78 7.42 18.38
N ASP A 128 7.94 8.29 18.94
CA ASP A 128 6.65 7.90 19.48
C ASP A 128 5.64 7.76 18.33
N PHE A 129 5.26 6.53 17.98
CA PHE A 129 4.28 6.24 16.92
C PHE A 129 2.82 6.41 17.36
N THR A 130 2.57 6.61 18.65
CA THR A 130 1.21 6.72 19.22
C THR A 130 0.72 8.16 19.22
N ARG A 131 1.62 9.14 19.38
CA ARG A 131 1.29 10.56 19.48
C ARG A 131 2.00 11.39 18.42
N TYR A 132 1.21 12.11 17.63
CA TYR A 132 1.72 13.05 16.63
C TYR A 132 2.62 14.12 17.28
N ASN A 133 3.80 14.35 16.70
CA ASN A 133 4.73 15.39 17.12
C ASN A 133 5.61 15.85 15.94
N GLU A 134 6.38 16.91 16.13
CA GLU A 134 7.16 17.52 15.05
C GLU A 134 8.23 16.58 14.44
N ARG A 135 8.76 15.63 15.22
CA ARG A 135 9.74 14.65 14.71
C ARG A 135 9.15 13.79 13.61
N TRP A 136 7.83 13.61 13.58
CA TRP A 136 7.14 12.88 12.51
C TRP A 136 7.34 13.54 11.15
N ILE A 137 7.49 14.87 11.09
CA ILE A 137 7.63 15.60 9.83
C ILE A 137 8.97 15.22 9.16
N ARG A 138 10.07 15.30 9.93
CA ARG A 138 11.39 14.85 9.46
C ARG A 138 11.39 13.36 9.14
N ARG A 139 10.71 12.54 9.95
CA ARG A 139 10.57 11.09 9.73
C ARG A 139 9.89 10.77 8.40
N ALA A 140 8.76 11.40 8.12
CA ALA A 140 8.03 11.26 6.85
C ALA A 140 8.87 11.72 5.66
N ALA A 141 9.62 12.82 5.80
CA ALA A 141 10.52 13.31 4.76
C ALA A 141 11.64 12.29 4.44
N GLN A 142 12.26 11.70 5.47
CA GLN A 142 13.25 10.62 5.31
C GLN A 142 12.64 9.41 4.59
N ILE A 143 11.43 8.96 4.95
CA ILE A 143 10.76 7.81 4.31
C ILE A 143 10.53 8.06 2.82
N ILE A 144 9.97 9.22 2.48
CA ILE A 144 9.68 9.58 1.09
C ILE A 144 11.00 9.67 0.30
N PHE A 145 12.02 10.36 0.83
CA PHE A 145 13.34 10.43 0.21
C PHE A 145 13.94 9.03 -0.03
N LEU A 146 14.01 8.19 1.00
CA LEU A 146 14.57 6.84 0.91
C LEU A 146 13.80 6.00 -0.11
N ASN A 147 12.47 6.05 -0.10
CA ASN A 147 11.65 5.32 -1.05
C ASN A 147 11.88 5.76 -2.51
N HIS A 148 12.03 7.05 -2.76
CA HIS A 148 12.26 7.55 -4.12
C HIS A 148 13.69 7.35 -4.63
N THR A 149 14.65 7.11 -3.74
CA THR A 149 16.09 6.99 -4.08
C THR A 149 16.66 5.58 -3.90
N CYS A 150 15.98 4.67 -3.21
CA CYS A 150 16.42 3.28 -3.00
C CYS A 150 16.11 2.36 -4.18
N TYR A 151 16.78 1.21 -4.23
CA TYR A 151 16.59 0.21 -5.27
C TYR A 151 15.12 -0.25 -5.37
N ASN A 152 14.55 -0.10 -6.58
CA ASN A 152 13.16 -0.40 -6.92
C ASN A 152 12.08 0.31 -6.09
N GLY A 153 12.44 1.30 -5.26
CA GLY A 153 11.50 1.97 -4.38
C GLY A 153 10.78 1.06 -3.41
N LEU A 154 11.46 0.02 -2.92
CA LEU A 154 10.90 -0.88 -1.93
C LEU A 154 10.90 -0.22 -0.54
N PHE A 155 9.84 -0.44 0.23
CA PHE A 155 9.90 -0.27 1.67
C PHE A 155 10.16 -1.64 2.30
N ARG A 156 11.38 -1.85 2.80
CA ARG A 156 11.78 -3.10 3.44
C ARG A 156 12.62 -2.80 4.68
N VAL A 157 12.28 -3.50 5.77
CA VAL A 157 13.01 -3.45 7.03
C VAL A 157 13.59 -4.82 7.37
N ASN A 158 14.68 -4.84 8.13
CA ASN A 158 15.24 -6.06 8.71
C ASN A 158 14.47 -6.47 9.99
N GLN A 159 14.89 -7.58 10.61
CA GLN A 159 14.29 -8.08 11.87
C GLN A 159 14.40 -7.09 13.05
N SER A 160 15.38 -6.16 13.03
CA SER A 160 15.49 -5.10 14.02
C SER A 160 14.62 -3.86 13.68
N GLY A 161 13.83 -3.91 12.61
CA GLY A 161 12.95 -2.83 12.16
C GLY A 161 13.67 -1.68 11.44
N GLY A 162 14.94 -1.86 11.08
CA GLY A 162 15.73 -0.88 10.34
C GLY A 162 15.58 -1.05 8.83
N PHE A 163 15.40 0.06 8.12
CA PHE A 163 15.35 0.11 6.65
C PHE A 163 16.66 -0.39 6.05
N ASN A 164 16.59 -1.37 5.15
CA ASN A 164 17.77 -2.09 4.64
C ASN A 164 17.82 -2.21 3.09
N VAL A 165 17.14 -1.34 2.37
CA VAL A 165 17.23 -1.30 0.90
C VAL A 165 18.51 -0.54 0.50
N PRO A 166 19.25 -0.99 -0.53
CA PRO A 166 20.41 -0.26 -1.03
C PRO A 166 20.00 0.93 -1.91
N PHE A 167 20.99 1.78 -2.24
CA PHE A 167 20.82 2.91 -3.15
C PHE A 167 20.37 2.46 -4.57
N GLY A 168 19.43 3.18 -5.18
CA GLY A 168 18.75 2.80 -6.43
C GLY A 168 19.34 3.36 -7.72
N ARG A 169 20.37 4.23 -7.63
CA ARG A 169 21.07 4.85 -8.78
C ARG A 169 20.13 5.46 -9.85
N TYR A 170 19.03 6.10 -9.42
CA TYR A 170 18.11 6.78 -10.34
C TYR A 170 18.72 8.09 -10.88
N ARG A 171 18.57 8.34 -12.19
CA ARG A 171 19.04 9.58 -12.83
C ARG A 171 18.31 10.84 -12.35
N ASN A 172 17.00 10.76 -12.14
CA ASN A 172 16.18 11.88 -11.66
C ASN A 172 15.01 11.36 -10.80
N PRO A 173 15.26 11.03 -9.52
CA PRO A 173 14.21 10.60 -8.61
C PRO A 173 13.24 11.76 -8.30
N GLU A 174 11.94 11.47 -8.34
CA GLU A 174 10.89 12.44 -8.02
C GLU A 174 10.72 12.58 -6.50
N ILE A 175 11.67 13.23 -5.84
CA ILE A 175 11.70 13.37 -4.38
C ILE A 175 10.65 14.37 -3.87
N SER A 176 10.25 15.34 -4.70
CA SER A 176 9.50 16.55 -4.31
C SER A 176 8.24 16.76 -5.17
N GLY A 177 7.37 15.74 -5.24
CA GLY A 177 6.11 15.78 -5.98
C GLY A 177 5.00 16.58 -5.29
N TYR A 178 5.20 17.87 -5.06
CA TYR A 178 4.32 18.71 -4.21
C TYR A 178 2.84 18.65 -4.64
N LYS A 179 2.54 18.80 -5.94
CA LYS A 179 1.16 18.72 -6.45
C LYS A 179 0.46 17.40 -6.15
N ASN A 180 1.18 16.28 -6.19
CA ASN A 180 0.61 14.98 -5.83
C ASN A 180 0.33 14.89 -4.32
N LEU A 181 1.23 15.43 -3.50
CA LEU A 181 1.04 15.48 -2.04
C LEU A 181 -0.10 16.40 -1.63
N GLU A 182 -0.33 17.52 -2.34
CA GLU A 182 -1.50 18.39 -2.15
C GLU A 182 -2.80 17.64 -2.42
N GLY A 183 -2.89 16.94 -3.55
CA GLY A 183 -4.04 16.10 -3.87
C GLY A 183 -4.25 14.98 -2.84
N ALA A 184 -3.17 14.35 -2.36
CA ALA A 184 -3.24 13.36 -1.30
C ALA A 184 -3.74 13.95 0.01
N ALA A 185 -3.22 15.11 0.43
CA ALA A 185 -3.65 15.80 1.65
C ALA A 185 -5.14 16.18 1.60
N ALA A 186 -5.62 16.66 0.45
CA ALA A 186 -7.04 16.98 0.24
C ALA A 186 -7.94 15.75 0.46
N LEU A 187 -7.59 14.59 -0.11
CA LEU A 187 -8.34 13.35 0.13
C LEU A 187 -8.24 12.88 1.58
N LEU A 188 -7.04 12.95 2.18
CA LEU A 188 -6.80 12.50 3.54
C LEU A 188 -7.49 13.38 4.60
N SER A 189 -7.82 14.63 4.28
CA SER A 189 -8.52 15.55 5.19
C SER A 189 -9.88 15.01 5.64
N ARG A 190 -10.56 14.24 4.79
CA ARG A 190 -11.82 13.54 5.05
C ARG A 190 -11.67 12.04 5.29
N THR A 191 -10.44 11.58 5.59
CA THR A 191 -10.13 10.16 5.76
C THR A 191 -9.75 9.87 7.22
N ARG A 192 -10.36 8.83 7.80
CA ARG A 192 -9.91 8.28 9.09
C ARG A 192 -8.70 7.37 8.85
N ILE A 193 -7.59 7.66 9.53
CA ILE A 193 -6.32 6.94 9.36
C ILE A 193 -6.00 6.13 10.63
N LEU A 194 -6.11 4.81 10.53
CA LEU A 194 -5.88 3.86 11.61
C LEU A 194 -4.50 3.18 11.48
N CYS A 195 -3.88 2.89 12.62
CA CYS A 195 -2.66 2.08 12.69
C CYS A 195 -2.96 0.78 13.43
N GLY A 196 -2.64 -0.36 12.85
CA GLY A 196 -2.75 -1.66 13.50
C GLY A 196 -3.25 -2.77 12.58
N ASP A 197 -3.66 -3.87 13.19
CA ASP A 197 -4.21 -5.04 12.50
C ASP A 197 -5.49 -4.71 11.72
N PHE A 198 -5.72 -5.38 10.59
CA PHE A 198 -6.86 -5.14 9.69
C PHE A 198 -8.22 -5.24 10.41
N THR A 199 -8.30 -5.99 11.51
CA THR A 199 -9.51 -6.09 12.34
C THR A 199 -9.91 -4.79 13.03
N ARG A 200 -9.04 -3.76 13.09
CA ARG A 200 -9.38 -2.44 13.66
C ARG A 200 -10.52 -1.73 12.93
N CYS A 201 -10.74 -2.06 11.66
CA CYS A 201 -11.84 -1.50 10.88
C CYS A 201 -13.19 -2.20 11.13
N ARG A 202 -13.23 -3.30 11.90
CA ARG A 202 -14.43 -4.16 12.05
C ARG A 202 -15.68 -3.41 12.48
N SER A 203 -15.56 -2.53 13.47
CA SER A 203 -16.71 -1.80 14.04
C SER A 203 -17.21 -0.66 13.14
N MET A 204 -16.47 -0.33 12.07
CA MET A 204 -16.80 0.75 11.15
C MET A 204 -17.53 0.27 9.90
N ALA A 205 -17.61 -1.05 9.69
CA ALA A 205 -18.29 -1.65 8.56
C ALA A 205 -19.74 -1.97 8.91
N ASP A 206 -20.62 -1.62 7.98
CA ASP A 206 -22.07 -1.82 7.98
C ASP A 206 -22.57 -2.05 6.55
N ASP A 207 -23.88 -2.07 6.35
CA ASP A 207 -24.54 -2.32 5.08
C ASP A 207 -24.48 -1.13 4.08
N GLN A 208 -23.82 -0.04 4.45
CA GLN A 208 -23.50 1.12 3.60
C GLN A 208 -22.01 1.19 3.26
N THR A 209 -21.25 0.15 3.57
CA THR A 209 -19.79 0.13 3.47
C THR A 209 -19.31 -0.76 2.32
N PHE A 210 -18.38 -0.24 1.53
CA PHE A 210 -17.52 -1.03 0.64
C PHE A 210 -16.14 -1.20 1.28
N VAL A 211 -15.70 -2.45 1.40
CA VAL A 211 -14.39 -2.81 1.97
C VAL A 211 -13.52 -3.44 0.89
N TYR A 212 -12.33 -2.88 0.66
CA TYR A 212 -11.32 -3.46 -0.22
C TYR A 212 -10.16 -4.03 0.60
N LEU A 213 -9.88 -5.32 0.42
CA LEU A 213 -8.85 -6.06 1.15
C LEU A 213 -7.72 -6.45 0.20
N ASP A 214 -6.49 -6.02 0.50
CA ASP A 214 -5.29 -6.38 -0.25
C ASP A 214 -4.16 -6.84 0.69
N PRO A 215 -4.28 -8.04 1.29
CA PRO A 215 -3.29 -8.52 2.23
C PRO A 215 -1.95 -8.82 1.54
N PRO A 216 -0.86 -8.97 2.32
CA PRO A 216 0.34 -9.61 1.81
C PRO A 216 0.00 -11.01 1.27
N TYR A 217 0.51 -11.32 0.08
CA TYR A 217 0.22 -12.60 -0.59
C TYR A 217 0.86 -13.77 0.12
N ARG A 218 0.18 -14.92 0.07
CA ARG A 218 0.75 -16.19 0.51
C ARG A 218 1.98 -16.51 -0.35
N PRO A 219 3.16 -16.77 0.24
CA PRO A 219 4.35 -17.14 -0.54
C PRO A 219 4.07 -18.43 -1.33
N LEU A 220 4.29 -18.39 -2.65
CA LEU A 220 4.00 -19.54 -3.52
C LEU A 220 5.12 -20.60 -3.51
N ASN A 221 6.28 -20.29 -2.95
CA ASN A 221 7.41 -21.20 -2.80
C ASN A 221 8.11 -21.00 -1.44
N ALA A 222 8.64 -22.06 -0.82
CA ALA A 222 9.38 -22.00 0.45
C ALA A 222 10.58 -21.01 0.45
N THR A 223 11.19 -20.80 -0.72
CA THR A 223 12.31 -19.85 -0.93
C THR A 223 11.88 -18.40 -1.18
N SER A 224 10.57 -18.12 -1.34
CA SER A 224 10.03 -16.78 -1.58
C SER A 224 9.72 -16.00 -0.28
N SER A 225 10.10 -16.56 0.86
CA SER A 225 10.00 -16.03 2.23
C SER A 225 10.78 -14.72 2.51
N PHE A 226 11.32 -14.07 1.47
CA PHE A 226 12.17 -12.87 1.60
C PHE A 226 11.39 -11.53 1.62
N THR A 227 10.07 -11.54 1.46
CA THR A 227 9.23 -10.33 1.47
C THR A 227 8.59 -10.06 2.84
N SER A 228 9.41 -9.68 3.83
CA SER A 228 8.92 -9.24 5.14
C SER A 228 8.49 -7.77 5.09
N TYR A 229 7.18 -7.52 4.88
CA TYR A 229 6.57 -6.17 4.91
C TYR A 229 6.16 -5.71 6.33
N SER A 230 6.24 -6.62 7.30
CA SER A 230 6.06 -6.37 8.73
C SER A 230 7.03 -7.27 9.52
N ARG A 231 7.34 -6.90 10.77
CA ARG A 231 8.26 -7.64 11.66
C ARG A 231 7.77 -9.07 11.99
N GLY A 232 6.53 -9.41 11.65
CA GLY A 232 5.88 -10.71 11.92
C GLY A 232 5.41 -11.49 10.69
N GLY A 233 5.55 -10.96 9.47
CA GLY A 233 5.01 -11.60 8.26
C GLY A 233 3.48 -11.61 8.20
N PHE A 234 2.92 -12.32 7.23
CA PHE A 234 1.50 -12.63 7.11
C PHE A 234 1.37 -14.12 6.78
N SER A 235 1.06 -14.92 7.79
CA SER A 235 1.08 -16.39 7.72
C SER A 235 -0.20 -16.96 7.09
N GLU A 236 -0.24 -18.26 6.84
CA GLU A 236 -1.47 -18.96 6.44
C GLU A 236 -2.58 -18.80 7.51
N ASN A 237 -2.22 -18.86 8.80
CA ASN A 237 -3.15 -18.57 9.89
C ASN A 237 -3.68 -17.12 9.84
N ASP A 238 -2.89 -16.15 9.35
CA ASP A 238 -3.38 -14.79 9.12
C ASP A 238 -4.31 -14.70 7.90
N GLN A 239 -4.10 -15.53 6.87
CA GLN A 239 -5.03 -15.69 5.75
C GLN A 239 -6.38 -16.29 6.23
N GLU A 240 -6.34 -17.28 7.12
CA GLU A 240 -7.54 -17.84 7.75
C GLU A 240 -8.28 -16.80 8.62
N ARG A 241 -7.54 -16.03 9.45
CA ARG A 241 -8.10 -14.90 10.20
C ARG A 241 -8.75 -13.87 9.28
N LEU A 242 -8.14 -13.61 8.13
CA LEU A 242 -8.69 -12.70 7.12
C LEU A 242 -9.96 -13.27 6.47
N ALA A 243 -10.01 -14.56 6.16
CA ALA A 243 -11.20 -15.22 5.63
C ALA A 243 -12.37 -15.21 6.64
N ALA A 244 -12.07 -15.34 7.93
CA ALA A 244 -13.05 -15.18 9.01
C ALA A 244 -13.52 -13.71 9.15
N PHE A 245 -12.62 -12.75 8.97
CA PHE A 245 -12.97 -11.33 8.93
C PHE A 245 -13.83 -10.96 7.73
N PHE A 246 -13.51 -11.48 6.53
CA PHE A 246 -14.32 -11.32 5.33
C PHE A 246 -15.77 -11.77 5.56
N ARG A 247 -15.98 -12.96 6.14
CA ARG A 247 -17.32 -13.48 6.49
C ARG A 247 -18.03 -12.66 7.57
N ASP A 248 -17.30 -12.02 8.47
CA ASP A 248 -17.91 -11.12 9.45
C ASP A 248 -18.41 -9.83 8.81
N LEU A 249 -17.64 -9.27 7.87
CA LEU A 249 -18.06 -8.10 7.09
C LEU A 249 -19.28 -8.41 6.22
N ASP A 250 -19.30 -9.59 5.59
CA ASP A 250 -20.44 -10.10 4.83
C ASP A 250 -21.72 -10.17 5.69
N ARG A 251 -21.63 -10.79 6.89
CA ARG A 251 -22.77 -10.86 7.83
C ARG A 251 -23.28 -9.49 8.30
N LYS A 252 -22.45 -8.44 8.24
CA LYS A 252 -22.84 -7.05 8.54
C LYS A 252 -23.52 -6.35 7.36
N GLY A 253 -23.64 -7.02 6.22
CA GLY A 253 -24.19 -6.47 4.97
C GLY A 253 -23.20 -5.62 4.17
N ALA A 254 -21.93 -5.55 4.59
CA ALA A 254 -20.92 -4.80 3.85
C ALA A 254 -20.64 -5.47 2.50
N GLN A 255 -20.35 -4.66 1.48
CA GLN A 255 -19.86 -5.16 0.20
C GLN A 255 -18.34 -5.31 0.29
N VAL A 256 -17.82 -6.51 0.06
CA VAL A 256 -16.41 -6.83 0.30
C VAL A 256 -15.78 -7.33 -0.99
N MET A 257 -14.63 -6.75 -1.33
CA MET A 257 -13.76 -7.22 -2.40
C MET A 257 -12.38 -7.52 -1.83
N LEU A 258 -11.82 -8.66 -2.18
CA LEU A 258 -10.46 -9.07 -1.79
C LEU A 258 -9.63 -9.42 -3.02
N SER A 259 -8.39 -8.93 -3.06
CA SER A 259 -7.39 -9.37 -4.04
C SER A 259 -6.35 -10.29 -3.39
N ASN A 260 -5.93 -11.35 -4.09
CA ASN A 260 -4.83 -12.22 -3.65
C ASN A 260 -4.07 -12.84 -4.82
N SER A 261 -2.92 -13.46 -4.54
CA SER A 261 -2.27 -14.36 -5.50
C SER A 261 -3.12 -15.60 -5.79
N ASP A 262 -3.06 -16.13 -7.01
CA ASP A 262 -3.66 -17.42 -7.36
C ASP A 262 -2.59 -18.54 -7.29
N PRO A 263 -2.56 -19.37 -6.23
CA PRO A 263 -1.59 -20.46 -6.12
C PRO A 263 -1.80 -21.55 -7.17
N ALA A 264 -3.02 -21.68 -7.71
CA ALA A 264 -3.32 -22.61 -8.81
C ALA A 264 -2.53 -22.31 -10.10
N SER A 265 -2.00 -21.09 -10.24
CA SER A 265 -1.09 -20.72 -11.33
C SER A 265 0.26 -21.44 -11.27
N GLU A 266 0.70 -21.86 -10.08
CA GLU A 266 1.96 -22.59 -9.88
C GLU A 266 1.73 -24.07 -9.59
N ASN A 267 0.70 -24.38 -8.79
CA ASN A 267 0.28 -25.74 -8.48
C ASN A 267 -1.25 -25.86 -8.65
N PRO A 268 -1.77 -26.46 -9.75
CA PRO A 268 -3.20 -26.58 -10.00
C PRO A 268 -4.02 -27.26 -8.88
N ASP A 269 -3.38 -28.07 -8.04
CA ASP A 269 -4.01 -28.76 -6.92
C ASP A 269 -4.06 -27.91 -5.63
N ASP A 270 -3.42 -26.73 -5.61
CA ASP A 270 -3.45 -25.81 -4.47
C ASP A 270 -4.75 -25.00 -4.47
N ALA A 271 -5.79 -25.58 -3.87
CA ALA A 271 -7.12 -25.00 -3.73
C ALA A 271 -7.29 -24.11 -2.48
N PHE A 272 -6.19 -23.70 -1.82
CA PHE A 272 -6.23 -23.04 -0.50
C PHE A 272 -7.21 -21.85 -0.43
N PHE A 273 -7.18 -20.95 -1.41
CA PHE A 273 -8.11 -19.81 -1.43
C PHE A 273 -9.51 -20.17 -1.93
N ASP A 274 -9.65 -21.15 -2.83
CA ASP A 274 -10.98 -21.62 -3.26
C ASP A 274 -11.75 -22.25 -2.08
N GLU A 275 -11.07 -23.02 -1.23
CA GLU A 275 -11.63 -23.58 0.00
C GLU A 275 -11.93 -22.49 1.04
N LEU A 276 -10.96 -21.62 1.31
CA LEU A 276 -11.13 -20.53 2.29
C LEU A 276 -12.23 -19.54 1.94
N TYR A 277 -12.56 -19.37 0.67
CA TYR A 277 -13.61 -18.46 0.21
C TYR A 277 -14.77 -19.18 -0.48
N ASN A 278 -14.94 -20.49 -0.21
CA ASN A 278 -16.09 -21.25 -0.68
C ASN A 278 -17.41 -20.58 -0.27
N GLY A 279 -18.34 -20.49 -1.24
CA GLY A 279 -19.61 -19.76 -1.09
C GLY A 279 -19.58 -18.30 -1.56
N PHE A 280 -18.42 -17.79 -1.99
CA PHE A 280 -18.27 -16.45 -2.57
C PHE A 280 -17.89 -16.49 -4.05
N THR A 281 -18.02 -15.35 -4.73
CA THR A 281 -17.63 -15.22 -6.14
C THR A 281 -16.10 -15.10 -6.24
N ILE A 282 -15.44 -16.07 -6.87
CA ILE A 282 -13.98 -16.06 -7.09
C ILE A 282 -13.71 -15.84 -8.58
N ARG A 283 -13.12 -14.69 -8.93
CA ARG A 283 -12.71 -14.35 -10.30
C ARG A 283 -11.20 -14.41 -10.43
N ARG A 284 -10.72 -15.07 -11.48
CA ARG A 284 -9.29 -15.13 -11.83
C ARG A 284 -9.01 -14.10 -12.92
N VAL A 285 -8.20 -13.08 -12.59
CA VAL A 285 -7.84 -12.00 -13.52
C VAL A 285 -6.40 -12.15 -13.99
N PRO A 286 -6.10 -12.01 -15.29
CA PRO A 286 -4.73 -12.10 -15.79
C PRO A 286 -3.82 -11.01 -15.21
N ALA A 287 -2.69 -11.40 -14.63
CA ALA A 287 -1.68 -10.48 -14.09
C ALA A 287 -0.32 -10.66 -14.78
N ARG A 288 0.38 -9.55 -15.05
CA ARG A 288 1.70 -9.57 -15.67
C ARG A 288 2.80 -9.51 -14.61
N ARG A 289 3.48 -10.62 -14.33
CA ARG A 289 4.74 -10.58 -13.56
C ARG A 289 5.86 -9.97 -14.40
N LEU A 290 6.36 -8.79 -14.01
CA LEU A 290 7.52 -8.13 -14.65
C LEU A 290 8.88 -8.67 -14.16
N ILE A 291 8.90 -9.58 -13.19
CA ILE A 291 10.12 -10.07 -12.56
C ILE A 291 10.08 -11.61 -12.51
N ASN A 292 10.53 -12.25 -13.59
CA ASN A 292 11.01 -13.62 -13.53
C ASN A 292 12.25 -13.74 -14.42
N CYS A 293 13.36 -14.18 -13.84
CA CYS A 293 14.66 -14.28 -14.50
C CYS A 293 14.72 -15.42 -15.53
N ASN A 294 13.71 -16.30 -15.56
CA ASN A 294 13.65 -17.42 -16.49
C ASN A 294 12.59 -17.19 -17.59
N GLY A 295 13.05 -17.02 -18.84
CA GLY A 295 12.20 -16.73 -20.00
C GLY A 295 11.20 -17.83 -20.35
N ALA A 296 11.46 -19.08 -19.93
CA ALA A 296 10.63 -20.25 -20.24
C ALA A 296 9.40 -20.43 -19.34
N ARG A 297 9.32 -19.72 -18.20
CA ARG A 297 8.16 -19.74 -17.28
C ARG A 297 7.24 -18.52 -17.44
N ARG A 298 7.27 -17.85 -18.60
CA ARG A 298 6.31 -16.78 -18.93
C ARG A 298 4.94 -17.37 -19.29
N GLY A 299 4.30 -18.03 -18.32
CA GLY A 299 2.86 -18.28 -18.34
C GLY A 299 2.11 -17.06 -17.81
N THR A 300 0.84 -16.94 -18.19
CA THR A 300 -0.07 -15.95 -17.61
C THR A 300 -0.37 -16.37 -16.17
N VAL A 301 0.18 -15.66 -15.18
CA VAL A 301 -0.21 -15.86 -13.78
C VAL A 301 -1.53 -15.14 -13.57
N SER A 302 -2.47 -15.74 -12.85
CA SER A 302 -3.69 -15.08 -12.41
C SER A 302 -3.53 -14.45 -11.03
N GLU A 303 -4.29 -13.40 -10.78
CA GLU A 303 -4.62 -12.93 -9.44
C GLU A 303 -6.09 -13.24 -9.17
N LEU A 304 -6.43 -13.47 -7.90
CA LEU A 304 -7.80 -13.69 -7.45
C LEU A 304 -8.44 -12.34 -7.11
N LEU A 305 -9.68 -12.14 -7.56
CA LEU A 305 -10.61 -11.12 -7.07
C LEU A 305 -11.84 -11.84 -6.51
N ILE A 306 -12.04 -11.72 -5.20
CA ILE A 306 -13.08 -12.42 -4.45
C ILE A 306 -14.13 -11.41 -3.97
N THR A 307 -15.41 -11.65 -4.23
CA THR A 307 -16.52 -10.76 -3.85
C THR A 307 -17.68 -11.51 -3.20
N ASN A 308 -18.42 -10.83 -2.31
CA ASN A 308 -19.67 -11.34 -1.71
C ASN A 308 -20.93 -10.87 -2.44
N TYR A 309 -20.79 -10.44 -3.68
CA TYR A 309 -21.84 -9.94 -4.58
C TYR A 309 -21.49 -10.28 -6.04
#